data_AF-A0AAN5T1F6-F1
#
_entry.id   AF-A0AAN5T1F6-F1
#
_cell.length_a   1.000
_cell.length_b   1.000
_cell.length_c   1.000
_cell.angle_alpha   90.00
_cell.angle_beta   90.00
_cell.angle_gamma   90.00
#
_symmetry.space_group_name_H-M   'P 1'
#
loop_
_entity.id
_entity.type
_entity.pdbx_description
1 polymer ?
#
loop_
_entity_poly.entity_id
_entity_poly.type
_entity_poly.pdbx_seq_one_letter_code
_entity_poly.pdbx_strand_id
1 'polypeptide(L)'
;MIRIGTYYLISCTKMLAIKKVFWTDIRNIMKTINPVFFELVDKLSPDNKFAMYLVDYGYGDLVGDDDGIFLPTKTGQYVRLDSEYTPPSILNDLAYGLTNSPLGVFFNKSFEWFLNTSDEQINRTFPIYIDPPGTFFSIGHIINYGYTATHLPNGVLFVTAGSKSNFMIPKIGCGIMHSRIQKNHNITKSAPRSYHEHADIFQDIVKGNRDNNGWSASVLYFSENWIEKISKDSAWQEVRDYFYRISNHRSEYAVNSDYYNHVYRVTNKRNNLKSNLLIYETARHLFEILLGAKLGFAPAMDDELLPLSIIQEVYSECYKLEYLPIIAIPAYYNYRDPKPVYYSLQYPSLCSYSPKARNASTTLSDLIALIDVVHKYQKDFTLPIRECKNTILEEVSKITSFNFYHPATEENSIIKSPEIIPYQDERFRGEKRFPINASFFKGCVSIFSNSI
;
A
#
# COMPACT_ATOMS: atom_id res chain seq x y z
N MET A 1 -58.80 -32.56 -8.15
CA MET A 1 -58.61 -31.76 -6.92
C MET A 1 -57.13 -31.90 -6.55
N ILE A 2 -56.26 -30.91 -6.80
CA ILE A 2 -55.98 -29.73 -5.94
C ILE A 2 -55.69 -30.21 -4.50
N ARG A 3 -54.51 -30.06 -3.87
CA ARG A 3 -53.59 -28.91 -3.67
C ARG A 3 -52.23 -29.47 -3.17
N ILE A 4 -51.09 -29.08 -3.73
CA ILE A 4 -50.14 -28.02 -3.29
C ILE A 4 -49.58 -28.21 -1.87
N GLY A 5 -48.25 -28.32 -1.81
CA GLY A 5 -47.43 -28.19 -0.61
C GLY A 5 -45.99 -27.84 -0.99
N THR A 6 -45.80 -26.79 -1.78
CA THR A 6 -44.49 -26.21 -2.10
C THR A 6 -43.95 -25.54 -0.84
N TYR A 7 -42.96 -26.16 -0.20
CA TYR A 7 -42.17 -25.48 0.82
C TYR A 7 -41.27 -24.47 0.12
N TYR A 8 -41.69 -23.20 0.11
CA TYR A 8 -40.78 -22.08 -0.03
C TYR A 8 -39.88 -22.08 1.20
N LEU A 9 -38.70 -22.70 1.08
CA LEU A 9 -37.56 -22.29 1.88
C LEU A 9 -37.29 -20.85 1.49
N ILE A 10 -37.63 -19.93 2.39
CA ILE A 10 -37.23 -18.54 2.33
C ILE A 10 -35.69 -18.55 2.31
N SER A 11 -35.14 -18.45 1.10
CA SER A 11 -33.73 -18.14 0.88
C SER A 11 -33.45 -16.88 1.69
N CYS A 12 -32.66 -17.01 2.74
CA CYS A 12 -32.12 -15.88 3.47
C CYS A 12 -31.18 -15.19 2.49
N THR A 13 -31.75 -14.30 1.69
CA THR A 13 -31.17 -13.76 0.47
C THR A 13 -29.87 -13.04 0.79
N LYS A 14 -28.84 -13.31 -0.02
CA LYS A 14 -27.53 -12.64 0.00
C LYS A 14 -27.67 -11.15 -0.37
N MET A 15 -28.38 -10.37 0.44
CA MET A 15 -28.48 -8.93 0.26
C MET A 15 -27.11 -8.30 0.46
N LEU A 16 -26.79 -7.28 -0.33
CA LEU A 16 -25.57 -6.49 -0.16
C LEU A 16 -25.57 -5.73 1.17
N ALA A 17 -24.39 -5.61 1.77
CA ALA A 17 -24.11 -4.79 2.94
C ALA A 17 -23.55 -3.42 2.49
N ILE A 18 -24.36 -2.68 1.74
CA ILE A 18 -24.02 -1.38 1.16
C ILE A 18 -25.02 -0.34 1.63
N LYS A 19 -24.52 0.85 2.01
CA LYS A 19 -25.35 1.97 2.43
C LYS A 19 -25.42 3.04 1.33
N LYS A 20 -26.61 3.31 0.82
CA LYS A 20 -26.87 4.47 -0.05
C LYS A 20 -26.85 5.74 0.81
N VAL A 21 -26.08 6.72 0.39
CA VAL A 21 -25.90 8.01 1.09
C VAL A 21 -25.90 9.17 0.09
N PHE A 22 -26.08 10.39 0.59
CA PHE A 22 -26.09 11.62 -0.19
C PHE A 22 -25.07 12.63 0.38
N TRP A 23 -24.87 13.74 -0.34
CA TRP A 23 -23.89 14.77 0.06
C TRP A 23 -24.08 15.24 1.50
N THR A 24 -25.32 15.46 1.92
CA THR A 24 -25.68 15.89 3.29
C THR A 24 -25.18 14.93 4.37
N ASP A 25 -25.10 13.63 4.07
CA ASP A 25 -24.73 12.60 5.03
C ASP A 25 -23.21 12.55 5.25
N ILE A 26 -22.42 12.90 4.22
CA ILE A 26 -20.96 12.67 4.21
C ILE A 26 -20.13 13.95 4.19
N ARG A 27 -20.73 15.12 3.93
CA ARG A 27 -19.99 16.39 3.73
C ARG A 27 -19.05 16.75 4.88
N ASN A 28 -19.42 16.48 6.12
CA ASN A 28 -18.57 16.77 7.29
C ASN A 28 -17.31 15.89 7.32
N ILE A 29 -17.44 14.62 6.94
CA ILE A 29 -16.29 13.71 6.85
C ILE A 29 -15.42 14.12 5.66
N MET A 30 -16.04 14.44 4.51
CA MET A 30 -15.33 14.92 3.31
C MET A 30 -14.52 16.18 3.59
N LYS A 31 -15.05 17.12 4.39
CA LYS A 31 -14.32 18.31 4.83
C LYS A 31 -13.01 17.97 5.55
N THR A 32 -12.99 16.89 6.33
CA THR A 32 -11.80 16.45 7.05
C THR A 32 -10.82 15.71 6.14
N ILE A 33 -11.29 14.74 5.36
CA ILE A 33 -10.41 13.86 4.58
C ILE A 33 -9.98 14.48 3.24
N ASN A 34 -10.77 15.39 2.69
CA ASN A 34 -10.48 16.07 1.42
C ASN A 34 -11.11 17.47 1.37
N PRO A 35 -10.54 18.45 2.10
CA PRO A 35 -11.12 19.78 2.24
C PRO A 35 -11.29 20.51 0.90
N VAL A 36 -10.36 20.32 -0.04
CA VAL A 36 -10.43 20.96 -1.36
C VAL A 36 -11.63 20.45 -2.15
N PHE A 37 -11.83 19.12 -2.23
CA PHE A 37 -13.01 18.57 -2.92
C PHE A 37 -14.31 19.01 -2.23
N PHE A 38 -14.33 19.01 -0.89
CA PHE A 38 -15.46 19.51 -0.11
C PHE A 38 -15.83 20.95 -0.48
N GLU A 39 -14.88 21.89 -0.46
CA GLU A 39 -15.15 23.30 -0.76
C GLU A 39 -15.72 23.51 -2.17
N LEU A 40 -15.28 22.72 -3.14
CA LEU A 40 -15.77 22.82 -4.52
C LEU A 40 -17.19 22.27 -4.64
N VAL A 41 -17.45 21.10 -4.07
CA VAL A 41 -18.75 20.41 -4.18
C VAL A 41 -19.82 21.06 -3.32
N ASP A 42 -19.47 21.59 -2.15
CA ASP A 42 -20.44 22.17 -1.21
C ASP A 42 -21.14 23.41 -1.81
N LYS A 43 -20.42 24.19 -2.63
CA LYS A 43 -20.98 25.33 -3.40
C LYS A 43 -22.07 24.89 -4.38
N LEU A 44 -21.97 23.69 -4.92
CA LEU A 44 -22.91 23.14 -5.90
C LEU A 44 -24.17 22.58 -5.24
N SER A 45 -24.10 22.28 -3.94
CA SER A 45 -25.19 21.72 -3.13
C SER A 45 -25.96 20.59 -3.84
N PRO A 46 -25.29 19.45 -4.16
CA PRO A 46 -25.91 18.34 -4.90
C PRO A 46 -27.15 17.80 -4.17
N ASP A 47 -28.23 17.58 -4.91
CA ASP A 47 -29.49 17.05 -4.39
C ASP A 47 -29.50 15.51 -4.31
N ASN A 48 -30.66 14.93 -3.99
CA ASN A 48 -30.83 13.47 -3.84
C ASN A 48 -30.72 12.68 -5.16
N LYS A 49 -30.44 13.32 -6.31
CA LYS A 49 -30.12 12.62 -7.56
C LYS A 49 -28.66 12.17 -7.61
N PHE A 50 -27.82 12.72 -6.71
CA PHE A 50 -26.40 12.47 -6.63
C PHE A 50 -26.07 11.43 -5.55
N ALA A 51 -26.61 10.23 -5.74
CA ALA A 51 -26.38 9.14 -4.80
C ALA A 51 -24.90 8.72 -4.75
N MET A 52 -24.50 8.24 -3.58
CA MET A 52 -23.24 7.55 -3.37
C MET A 52 -23.49 6.27 -2.57
N TYR A 53 -22.54 5.35 -2.64
CA TYR A 53 -22.63 4.03 -2.02
C TYR A 53 -21.43 3.81 -1.11
N LEU A 54 -21.68 3.80 0.20
CA LEU A 54 -20.69 3.51 1.22
C LEU A 54 -20.62 2.00 1.44
N VAL A 55 -19.40 1.46 1.34
CA VAL A 55 -19.11 0.04 1.44
C VAL A 55 -18.01 -0.16 2.48
N ASP A 56 -18.25 -1.01 3.46
CA ASP A 56 -17.30 -1.34 4.53
C ASP A 56 -16.64 -2.70 4.28
N TYR A 57 -15.34 -2.76 4.51
CA TYR A 57 -14.49 -3.94 4.36
C TYR A 57 -13.77 -4.21 5.68
N GLY A 58 -13.62 -5.49 6.02
CA GLY A 58 -12.74 -5.92 7.10
C GLY A 58 -11.28 -5.92 6.67
N TYR A 59 -10.38 -6.03 7.64
CA TYR A 59 -8.94 -6.04 7.39
C TYR A 59 -8.53 -7.19 6.44
N GLY A 60 -7.74 -6.83 5.43
CA GLY A 60 -7.23 -7.75 4.42
C GLY A 60 -8.28 -8.24 3.41
N ASP A 61 -9.53 -7.77 3.49
CA ASP A 61 -10.53 -8.15 2.49
C ASP A 61 -10.15 -7.56 1.13
N LEU A 62 -10.41 -8.32 0.07
CA LEU A 62 -10.14 -7.90 -1.30
C LEU A 62 -11.26 -6.99 -1.77
N VAL A 63 -10.90 -5.78 -2.21
CA VAL A 63 -11.84 -4.72 -2.61
C VAL A 63 -12.07 -4.76 -4.11
N GLY A 64 -11.03 -5.09 -4.87
CA GLY A 64 -11.09 -5.24 -6.31
C GLY A 64 -9.85 -5.91 -6.86
N ASP A 65 -10.01 -6.43 -8.06
CA ASP A 65 -8.95 -6.98 -8.90
C ASP A 65 -9.21 -6.59 -10.36
N ASP A 66 -8.63 -7.33 -11.30
CA ASP A 66 -8.75 -7.11 -12.74
C ASP A 66 -10.15 -7.35 -13.32
N ASP A 67 -11.00 -8.12 -12.64
CA ASP A 67 -12.39 -8.34 -13.05
C ASP A 67 -13.37 -7.34 -12.39
N GLY A 68 -12.85 -6.37 -11.62
CA GLY A 68 -13.62 -5.29 -11.02
C GLY A 68 -13.78 -5.42 -9.50
N ILE A 69 -14.80 -4.75 -8.96
CA ILE A 69 -14.96 -4.59 -7.51
C ILE A 69 -15.68 -5.78 -6.86
N PHE A 70 -15.36 -6.03 -5.59
CA PHE A 70 -16.03 -6.97 -4.71
C PHE A 70 -16.96 -6.22 -3.76
N LEU A 71 -18.23 -6.60 -3.74
CA LEU A 71 -19.24 -6.03 -2.86
C LEU A 71 -19.57 -7.01 -1.73
N PRO A 72 -19.50 -6.59 -0.46
CA PRO A 72 -19.85 -7.43 0.67
C PRO A 72 -21.36 -7.67 0.72
N THR A 73 -21.73 -8.88 1.12
CA THR A 73 -23.10 -9.28 1.45
C THR A 73 -23.30 -9.23 2.97
N LYS A 74 -24.56 -9.16 3.41
CA LYS A 74 -24.92 -9.27 4.84
C LYS A 74 -24.51 -10.60 5.47
N THR A 75 -24.17 -11.60 4.66
CA THR A 75 -23.65 -12.91 5.11
C THR A 75 -22.13 -12.92 5.30
N GLY A 76 -21.43 -11.83 4.97
CA GLY A 76 -19.97 -11.75 4.99
C GLY A 76 -19.28 -12.41 3.78
N GLN A 77 -20.03 -12.83 2.78
CA GLN A 77 -19.50 -13.22 1.46
C GLN A 77 -19.33 -11.99 0.56
N TYR A 78 -18.54 -12.11 -0.50
CA TYR A 78 -18.35 -11.08 -1.52
C TYR A 78 -18.95 -11.52 -2.85
N VAL A 79 -19.48 -10.56 -3.60
CA VAL A 79 -19.99 -10.76 -4.97
C VAL A 79 -19.47 -9.65 -5.89
N ARG A 80 -19.42 -9.90 -7.19
CA ARG A 80 -19.05 -8.89 -8.19
C ARG A 80 -20.18 -7.88 -8.40
N LEU A 81 -19.85 -6.72 -8.99
CA LEU A 81 -20.84 -5.69 -9.31
C LEU A 81 -21.92 -6.19 -10.30
N ASP A 82 -21.55 -6.99 -11.29
CA ASP A 82 -22.46 -7.58 -12.30
C ASP A 82 -23.21 -8.83 -11.82
N SER A 83 -23.04 -9.20 -10.55
CA SER A 83 -23.73 -10.33 -9.94
C SER A 83 -25.26 -10.20 -9.99
N GLU A 84 -25.96 -11.33 -10.11
CA GLU A 84 -27.42 -11.41 -9.97
C GLU A 84 -27.92 -10.90 -8.60
N TYR A 85 -27.05 -10.85 -7.60
CA TYR A 85 -27.35 -10.35 -6.26
C TYR A 85 -27.24 -8.82 -6.15
N THR A 86 -26.75 -8.13 -7.17
CA THR A 86 -26.67 -6.67 -7.19
C THR A 86 -28.04 -6.08 -7.51
N PRO A 87 -28.63 -5.25 -6.62
CA PRO A 87 -29.90 -4.60 -6.89
C PRO A 87 -29.82 -3.76 -8.17
N PRO A 88 -30.85 -3.81 -9.05
CA PRO A 88 -30.85 -3.06 -10.31
C PRO A 88 -30.56 -1.56 -10.14
N SER A 89 -30.99 -0.95 -9.04
CA SER A 89 -30.70 0.46 -8.75
C SER A 89 -29.22 0.75 -8.51
N ILE A 90 -28.49 -0.16 -7.86
CA ILE A 90 -27.05 -0.02 -7.62
C ILE A 90 -26.30 -0.28 -8.91
N LEU A 91 -26.70 -1.32 -9.64
CA LEU A 91 -26.11 -1.64 -10.93
C LEU A 91 -26.26 -0.47 -11.90
N ASN A 92 -27.45 0.11 -12.04
CA ASN A 92 -27.68 1.28 -12.90
C ASN A 92 -26.78 2.46 -12.52
N ASP A 93 -26.62 2.73 -11.22
CA ASP A 93 -25.80 3.85 -10.76
C ASP A 93 -24.28 3.62 -10.94
N LEU A 94 -23.81 2.37 -10.98
CA LEU A 94 -22.39 2.01 -10.97
C LEU A 94 -21.90 1.25 -12.21
N ALA A 95 -22.78 0.91 -13.16
CA ALA A 95 -22.46 0.06 -14.31
C ALA A 95 -21.36 0.62 -15.21
N TYR A 96 -21.16 1.94 -15.22
CA TYR A 96 -20.06 2.60 -15.93
C TYR A 96 -18.67 2.09 -15.48
N GLY A 97 -18.58 1.49 -14.29
CA GLY A 97 -17.35 0.94 -13.72
C GLY A 97 -17.18 -0.57 -13.87
N LEU A 98 -18.01 -1.27 -14.65
CA LEU A 98 -17.94 -2.73 -14.78
C LEU A 98 -16.60 -3.26 -15.30
N THR A 99 -15.87 -2.46 -16.08
CA THR A 99 -14.61 -2.90 -16.73
C THR A 99 -13.34 -2.44 -16.01
N ASN A 100 -13.41 -1.48 -15.08
CA ASN A 100 -12.23 -0.83 -14.48
C ASN A 100 -12.49 -0.13 -13.12
N SER A 101 -13.54 -0.56 -12.41
CA SER A 101 -14.09 0.00 -11.18
C SER A 101 -14.81 1.37 -11.34
N PRO A 102 -15.95 1.60 -10.66
CA PRO A 102 -16.56 2.92 -10.56
C PRO A 102 -15.62 3.94 -9.90
N LEU A 103 -15.88 5.23 -10.11
CA LEU A 103 -15.21 6.29 -9.36
C LEU A 103 -15.50 6.10 -7.88
N GLY A 104 -14.44 6.08 -7.08
CA GLY A 104 -14.57 6.03 -5.65
C GLY A 104 -13.53 6.86 -4.94
N VAL A 105 -13.73 7.01 -3.64
CA VAL A 105 -12.79 7.62 -2.71
C VAL A 105 -12.66 6.72 -1.50
N PHE A 106 -11.43 6.50 -1.05
CA PHE A 106 -11.18 5.84 0.23
C PHE A 106 -11.69 6.76 1.34
N PHE A 107 -12.68 6.30 2.09
CA PHE A 107 -13.49 7.14 2.97
C PHE A 107 -13.03 7.07 4.43
N ASN A 108 -12.59 5.90 4.85
CA ASN A 108 -12.04 5.64 6.18
C ASN A 108 -10.97 4.54 6.06
N LYS A 109 -9.87 4.70 6.80
CA LYS A 109 -8.65 3.88 6.72
C LYS A 109 -7.97 3.87 5.36
N SER A 110 -6.76 3.34 5.35
CA SER A 110 -5.91 3.28 4.17
C SER A 110 -6.03 1.94 3.45
N PHE A 111 -5.77 1.96 2.14
CA PHE A 111 -5.86 0.79 1.26
C PHE A 111 -4.55 0.59 0.51
N GLU A 112 -4.16 -0.66 0.32
CA GLU A 112 -2.97 -1.03 -0.45
C GLU A 112 -3.36 -1.51 -1.84
N TRP A 113 -2.75 -0.89 -2.85
CA TRP A 113 -2.67 -1.40 -4.20
C TRP A 113 -1.42 -2.24 -4.34
N PHE A 114 -1.55 -3.47 -4.82
CA PHE A 114 -0.43 -4.40 -4.94
C PHE A 114 -0.49 -5.21 -6.23
N LEU A 115 0.69 -5.63 -6.69
CA LEU A 115 0.79 -6.63 -7.74
C LEU A 115 0.67 -8.03 -7.14
N ASN A 116 -0.27 -8.80 -7.67
CA ASN A 116 -0.41 -10.21 -7.40
C ASN A 116 0.18 -11.00 -8.59
N THR A 117 1.20 -11.80 -8.34
CA THR A 117 1.83 -12.60 -9.41
C THR A 117 1.10 -13.92 -9.57
N SER A 118 0.73 -14.28 -10.79
CA SER A 118 0.20 -15.61 -11.12
C SER A 118 1.25 -16.74 -11.03
N ASP A 119 2.53 -16.39 -10.84
CA ASP A 119 3.61 -17.35 -10.68
C ASP A 119 3.61 -17.94 -9.26
N GLU A 120 3.07 -19.15 -9.13
CA GLU A 120 3.02 -19.92 -7.89
C GLU A 120 4.42 -20.20 -7.30
N GLN A 121 5.49 -20.17 -8.10
CA GLN A 121 6.85 -20.35 -7.61
C GLN A 121 7.40 -19.09 -6.93
N ILE A 122 6.83 -17.93 -7.27
CA ILE A 122 7.24 -16.65 -6.72
C ILE A 122 6.35 -16.31 -5.51
N ASN A 123 5.02 -16.50 -5.58
CA ASN A 123 4.06 -16.18 -4.52
C ASN A 123 4.43 -14.90 -3.73
N ARG A 124 4.64 -13.80 -4.46
CA ARG A 124 5.03 -12.50 -3.90
C ARG A 124 3.94 -11.47 -4.14
N THR A 125 3.71 -10.69 -3.12
CA THR A 125 2.99 -9.42 -3.20
C THR A 125 4.00 -8.29 -3.34
N PHE A 126 3.77 -7.38 -4.28
CA PHE A 126 4.56 -6.16 -4.42
C PHE A 126 3.66 -4.94 -4.18
N PRO A 127 3.90 -4.16 -3.12
CA PRO A 127 3.09 -2.97 -2.86
C PRO A 127 3.43 -1.90 -3.90
N ILE A 128 2.40 -1.27 -4.46
CA ILE A 128 2.52 -0.22 -5.49
C ILE A 128 2.12 1.14 -4.90
N TYR A 129 0.95 1.20 -4.27
CA TYR A 129 0.43 2.42 -3.65
C TYR A 129 -0.17 2.12 -2.28
N ILE A 130 -0.03 3.09 -1.39
CA ILE A 130 -0.83 3.18 -0.17
C ILE A 130 -1.66 4.44 -0.28
N ASP A 131 -2.97 4.27 -0.38
CA ASP A 131 -3.90 5.38 -0.55
C ASP A 131 -4.66 5.63 0.77
N PRO A 132 -4.45 6.79 1.42
CA PRO A 132 -5.13 7.15 2.66
C PRO A 132 -6.55 7.68 2.40
N PRO A 133 -7.36 7.91 3.47
CA PRO A 133 -8.65 8.56 3.35
C PRO A 133 -8.60 9.87 2.56
N GLY A 134 -9.63 10.12 1.75
CA GLY A 134 -9.75 11.28 0.85
C GLY A 134 -9.15 11.06 -0.54
N THR A 135 -8.50 9.92 -0.76
CA THR A 135 -7.80 9.60 -2.02
C THR A 135 -8.77 8.98 -3.03
N PHE A 136 -8.99 9.67 -4.15
CA PHE A 136 -9.86 9.19 -5.24
C PHE A 136 -9.19 8.10 -6.09
N PHE A 137 -9.95 7.20 -6.70
CA PHE A 137 -9.43 6.23 -7.68
C PHE A 137 -10.42 6.06 -8.84
N SER A 138 -9.99 5.42 -9.92
CA SER A 138 -10.76 5.35 -11.18
C SER A 138 -11.16 6.73 -11.73
N ILE A 139 -10.30 7.72 -11.52
CA ILE A 139 -10.49 9.10 -12.00
C ILE A 139 -10.55 9.22 -13.54
N GLY A 140 -10.11 8.16 -14.25
CA GLY A 140 -10.19 8.05 -15.70
C GLY A 140 -11.59 8.29 -16.25
N HIS A 141 -12.65 7.95 -15.50
CA HIS A 141 -14.04 8.23 -15.89
C HIS A 141 -14.35 9.73 -16.08
N ILE A 142 -13.56 10.60 -15.46
CA ILE A 142 -13.69 12.06 -15.56
C ILE A 142 -12.73 12.64 -16.61
N ILE A 143 -11.48 12.17 -16.61
CA ILE A 143 -10.38 12.83 -17.35
C ILE A 143 -10.07 12.20 -18.71
N ASN A 144 -10.41 10.93 -18.93
CA ASN A 144 -10.04 10.19 -20.15
C ASN A 144 -11.11 10.32 -21.23
N TYR A 145 -11.18 11.49 -21.86
CA TYR A 145 -11.82 11.62 -23.16
C TYR A 145 -10.82 11.24 -24.26
N GLY A 146 -10.93 10.02 -24.82
CA GLY A 146 -10.39 9.73 -26.16
C GLY A 146 -9.33 8.63 -26.31
N TYR A 147 -9.01 7.85 -25.28
CA TYR A 147 -8.18 6.65 -25.49
C TYR A 147 -9.02 5.52 -26.11
N THR A 148 -8.58 5.00 -27.25
CA THR A 148 -9.26 3.92 -27.98
C THR A 148 -8.72 2.53 -27.66
N ALA A 149 -7.62 2.45 -26.91
CA ALA A 149 -6.94 1.21 -26.56
C ALA A 149 -6.63 1.12 -25.07
N THR A 150 -6.76 -0.08 -24.53
CA THR A 150 -6.37 -0.42 -23.15
C THR A 150 -4.88 -0.75 -23.14
N HIS A 151 -4.08 0.08 -22.48
CA HIS A 151 -2.62 -0.11 -22.36
C HIS A 151 -2.18 -0.66 -21.00
N LEU A 152 -3.11 -0.86 -20.06
CA LEU A 152 -2.83 -1.50 -18.79
C LEU A 152 -2.73 -3.02 -19.00
N PRO A 153 -1.66 -3.68 -18.53
CA PRO A 153 -1.62 -5.13 -18.46
C PRO A 153 -2.74 -5.62 -17.52
N ASN A 154 -3.68 -6.40 -18.05
CA ASN A 154 -4.76 -6.99 -17.26
C ASN A 154 -4.22 -8.09 -16.32
N GLY A 155 -4.88 -8.34 -15.21
CA GLY A 155 -4.64 -9.54 -14.38
C GLY A 155 -3.63 -9.42 -13.25
N VAL A 156 -3.10 -8.24 -12.96
CA VAL A 156 -1.98 -8.12 -12.00
C VAL A 156 -2.20 -7.16 -10.84
N LEU A 157 -3.07 -6.15 -10.97
CA LEU A 157 -3.24 -5.12 -9.95
C LEU A 157 -4.47 -5.38 -9.08
N PHE A 158 -4.25 -5.45 -7.77
CA PHE A 158 -5.27 -5.79 -6.78
C PHE A 158 -5.32 -4.69 -5.71
N VAL A 159 -6.45 -4.59 -5.01
CA VAL A 159 -6.65 -3.66 -3.89
C VAL A 159 -7.17 -4.39 -2.68
N THR A 160 -6.56 -4.15 -1.52
CA THR A 160 -7.05 -4.66 -0.23
C THR A 160 -7.34 -3.55 0.76
N ALA A 161 -8.31 -3.81 1.64
CA ALA A 161 -8.57 -2.99 2.82
C ALA A 161 -7.43 -3.15 3.84
N GLY A 162 -6.74 -2.06 4.14
CA GLY A 162 -5.51 -2.09 4.93
C GLY A 162 -4.31 -2.45 4.07
N SER A 163 -3.39 -3.24 4.62
CA SER A 163 -2.17 -3.65 3.94
C SER A 163 -2.08 -5.16 3.71
N LYS A 164 -1.57 -5.58 2.55
CA LYS A 164 -1.20 -6.96 2.20
C LYS A 164 0.30 -7.22 2.33
N SER A 165 1.13 -6.20 2.15
CA SER A 165 2.60 -6.32 2.18
C SER A 165 3.22 -6.05 3.56
N ASN A 166 2.43 -6.09 4.64
CA ASN A 166 2.93 -5.94 5.99
C ASN A 166 3.47 -7.25 6.56
N PHE A 167 4.38 -7.15 7.52
CA PHE A 167 4.98 -8.32 8.16
C PHE A 167 5.55 -8.02 9.54
N MET A 168 5.52 -9.01 10.43
CA MET A 168 6.26 -8.97 11.70
C MET A 168 7.78 -9.00 11.45
N ILE A 169 8.52 -8.05 12.03
CA ILE A 169 9.99 -7.98 11.96
C ILE A 169 10.63 -9.14 12.77
N PRO A 170 10.25 -9.37 14.04
CA PRO A 170 10.64 -10.58 14.76
C PRO A 170 10.22 -11.86 14.04
N LYS A 171 11.01 -12.93 14.19
CA LYS A 171 10.70 -14.23 13.60
C LYS A 171 9.50 -14.88 14.29
N ILE A 172 8.45 -15.16 13.51
CA ILE A 172 7.20 -15.80 13.98
C ILE A 172 6.93 -17.20 13.42
N GLY A 173 7.93 -17.84 12.80
CA GLY A 173 7.80 -19.17 12.18
C GLY A 173 7.89 -20.38 13.14
N CYS A 174 7.78 -20.21 14.46
CA CYS A 174 7.87 -21.34 15.39
C CYS A 174 6.52 -22.07 15.48
N GLY A 175 6.45 -23.31 14.98
CA GLY A 175 5.22 -24.12 14.99
C GLY A 175 4.61 -24.34 16.38
N ILE A 176 5.45 -24.55 17.41
CA ILE A 176 4.97 -24.77 18.78
C ILE A 176 4.28 -23.51 19.32
N MET A 177 4.90 -22.33 19.16
CA MET A 177 4.32 -21.07 19.61
C MET A 177 3.09 -20.68 18.78
N HIS A 178 3.14 -20.87 17.47
CA HIS A 178 2.02 -20.62 16.56
C HIS A 178 0.79 -21.48 16.88
N SER A 179 0.99 -22.73 17.32
CA SER A 179 -0.12 -23.63 17.70
C SER A 179 -0.99 -23.06 18.83
N ARG A 180 -0.46 -22.13 19.63
CA ARG A 180 -1.22 -21.42 20.66
C ARG A 180 -2.19 -20.42 20.05
N ILE A 181 -1.74 -19.65 19.05
CA ILE A 181 -2.62 -18.76 18.28
C ILE A 181 -3.71 -19.59 17.59
N GLN A 182 -3.34 -20.69 16.93
CA GLN A 182 -4.30 -21.57 16.25
C GLN A 182 -5.43 -22.04 17.17
N LYS A 183 -5.09 -22.48 18.39
CA LYS A 183 -6.06 -22.92 19.39
C LYS A 183 -6.92 -21.79 19.92
N ASN A 184 -6.34 -20.61 20.19
CA ASN A 184 -7.05 -19.50 20.81
C ASN A 184 -7.98 -18.75 19.84
N HIS A 185 -7.66 -18.76 18.54
CA HIS A 185 -8.37 -17.97 17.51
C HIS A 185 -8.98 -18.82 16.39
N ASN A 186 -9.03 -20.15 16.54
CA ASN A 186 -9.55 -21.09 15.54
C ASN A 186 -8.91 -20.95 14.15
N ILE A 187 -7.60 -20.68 14.10
CA ILE A 187 -6.85 -20.52 12.84
C ILE A 187 -6.35 -21.88 12.36
N THR A 188 -6.58 -22.18 11.09
CA THR A 188 -6.15 -23.44 10.46
C THR A 188 -4.80 -23.35 9.75
N LYS A 189 -4.40 -22.15 9.31
CA LYS A 189 -3.11 -21.91 8.64
C LYS A 189 -1.93 -22.26 9.54
N SER A 190 -0.92 -22.93 8.98
CA SER A 190 0.32 -23.27 9.70
C SER A 190 1.15 -22.03 10.05
N ALA A 191 2.19 -22.21 10.88
CA ALA A 191 3.15 -21.14 11.12
C ALA A 191 3.73 -20.62 9.80
N PRO A 192 3.94 -19.30 9.67
CA PRO A 192 4.41 -18.72 8.42
C PRO A 192 5.84 -19.18 8.12
N ARG A 193 6.08 -19.54 6.85
CA ARG A 193 7.42 -19.92 6.37
C ARG A 193 8.19 -18.74 5.81
N SER A 194 7.45 -17.74 5.34
CA SER A 194 7.97 -16.50 4.77
C SER A 194 7.15 -15.30 5.24
N TYR A 195 7.68 -14.10 5.03
CA TYR A 195 7.00 -12.87 5.40
C TYR A 195 5.78 -12.57 4.52
N HIS A 196 5.72 -13.13 3.31
CA HIS A 196 4.57 -12.99 2.42
C HIS A 196 3.31 -13.64 2.99
N GLU A 197 3.45 -14.60 3.90
CA GLU A 197 2.33 -15.28 4.56
C GLU A 197 1.83 -14.53 5.81
N HIS A 198 2.54 -13.51 6.27
CA HIS A 198 2.23 -12.86 7.55
C HIS A 198 0.87 -12.13 7.52
N ALA A 199 0.59 -11.37 6.47
CA ALA A 199 -0.67 -10.63 6.34
C ALA A 199 -1.89 -11.54 6.36
N ASP A 200 -1.80 -12.73 5.75
CA ASP A 200 -2.89 -13.72 5.74
C ASP A 200 -3.16 -14.33 7.11
N ILE A 201 -2.13 -14.47 7.93
CA ILE A 201 -2.28 -14.92 9.32
C ILE A 201 -2.85 -13.79 10.17
N PHE A 202 -2.42 -12.55 9.95
CA PHE A 202 -2.97 -11.39 10.66
C PHE A 202 -4.46 -11.22 10.35
N GLN A 203 -4.85 -11.42 9.09
CA GLN A 203 -6.25 -11.42 8.69
C GLN A 203 -7.04 -12.51 9.43
N ASP A 204 -6.52 -13.74 9.52
CA ASP A 204 -7.19 -14.82 10.26
C ASP A 204 -7.31 -14.51 11.76
N ILE A 205 -6.27 -13.93 12.37
CA ILE A 205 -6.31 -13.46 13.77
C ILE A 205 -7.46 -12.47 13.93
N VAL A 206 -7.53 -11.47 13.06
CA VAL A 206 -8.56 -10.43 13.09
C VAL A 206 -9.95 -11.01 12.89
N LYS A 207 -10.12 -11.94 11.93
CA LYS A 207 -11.40 -12.62 11.69
C LYS A 207 -11.83 -13.51 12.86
N GLY A 208 -10.87 -14.11 13.57
CA GLY A 208 -11.12 -14.88 14.79
C GLY A 208 -11.49 -14.02 16.01
N ASN A 209 -11.27 -12.71 15.95
CA ASN A 209 -11.57 -11.74 17.03
C ASN A 209 -12.69 -10.76 16.64
N ARG A 210 -13.60 -11.14 15.73
CA ARG A 210 -14.66 -10.24 15.22
C ARG A 210 -15.46 -9.51 16.30
N ASP A 211 -15.80 -10.18 17.41
CA ASP A 211 -16.62 -9.59 18.47
C ASP A 211 -15.89 -8.48 19.25
N ASN A 212 -14.55 -8.47 19.22
CA ASN A 212 -13.70 -7.49 19.90
C ASN A 212 -12.99 -6.54 18.92
N ASN A 213 -13.24 -6.64 17.62
CA ASN A 213 -12.56 -5.86 16.61
C ASN A 213 -13.50 -4.88 15.90
N GLY A 214 -13.33 -3.60 16.18
CA GLY A 214 -14.04 -2.50 15.51
C GLY A 214 -13.37 -2.00 14.22
N TRP A 215 -12.29 -2.64 13.76
CA TRP A 215 -11.56 -2.19 12.58
C TRP A 215 -12.36 -2.45 11.30
N SER A 216 -12.66 -1.38 10.56
CA SER A 216 -13.20 -1.44 9.20
C SER A 216 -12.59 -0.32 8.36
N ALA A 217 -12.41 -0.63 7.07
CA ALA A 217 -12.04 0.36 6.06
C ALA A 217 -13.20 0.57 5.10
N SER A 218 -13.40 1.79 4.63
CA SER A 218 -14.60 2.14 3.87
C SER A 218 -14.27 2.78 2.53
N VAL A 219 -15.03 2.42 1.50
CA VAL A 219 -14.99 3.05 0.18
C VAL A 219 -16.33 3.72 -0.09
N LEU A 220 -16.29 4.93 -0.63
CA LEU A 220 -17.47 5.66 -1.09
C LEU A 220 -17.45 5.72 -2.62
N TYR A 221 -18.36 4.98 -3.27
CA TYR A 221 -18.53 4.98 -4.72
C TYR A 221 -19.56 6.01 -5.18
N PHE A 222 -19.32 6.66 -6.31
CA PHE A 222 -20.17 7.72 -6.85
C PHE A 222 -21.09 7.17 -7.96
N SER A 223 -22.37 7.57 -7.95
CA SER A 223 -23.29 7.22 -9.05
C SER A 223 -22.87 7.88 -10.37
N GLU A 224 -23.26 7.30 -11.51
CA GLU A 224 -22.99 7.82 -12.86
C GLU A 224 -23.38 9.30 -13.04
N ASN A 225 -24.47 9.75 -12.39
CA ASN A 225 -24.88 11.16 -12.40
C ASN A 225 -23.77 12.14 -11.98
N TRP A 226 -22.90 11.76 -11.03
CA TRP A 226 -21.74 12.57 -10.66
C TRP A 226 -20.76 12.70 -11.83
N ILE A 227 -20.47 11.58 -12.49
CA ILE A 227 -19.54 11.51 -13.61
C ILE A 227 -20.04 12.38 -14.76
N GLU A 228 -21.29 12.19 -15.16
CA GLU A 228 -21.87 12.96 -16.25
C GLU A 228 -21.81 14.46 -16.01
N LYS A 229 -22.11 14.88 -14.77
CA LYS A 229 -22.09 16.29 -14.39
C LYS A 229 -20.69 16.85 -14.31
N ILE A 230 -19.76 16.18 -13.63
CA ILE A 230 -18.37 16.63 -13.57
C ILE A 230 -17.77 16.75 -14.98
N SER A 231 -18.02 15.77 -15.84
CA SER A 231 -17.41 15.70 -17.16
C SER A 231 -18.01 16.68 -18.17
N LYS A 232 -19.34 16.88 -18.15
CA LYS A 232 -20.06 17.59 -19.23
C LYS A 232 -20.61 18.97 -18.82
N ASP A 233 -20.86 19.20 -17.53
CA ASP A 233 -21.51 20.42 -17.05
C ASP A 233 -20.47 21.52 -16.77
N SER A 234 -20.73 22.74 -17.25
CA SER A 234 -19.82 23.88 -17.04
C SER A 234 -19.84 24.36 -15.59
N ALA A 235 -20.95 24.18 -14.86
CA ALA A 235 -21.03 24.51 -13.44
C ALA A 235 -20.07 23.67 -12.59
N TRP A 236 -19.67 22.50 -13.08
CA TRP A 236 -18.78 21.56 -12.39
C TRP A 236 -17.31 21.67 -12.84
N GLN A 237 -16.95 22.69 -13.62
CA GLN A 237 -15.60 22.83 -14.18
C GLN A 237 -14.51 22.85 -13.09
N GLU A 238 -14.70 23.55 -11.98
CA GLU A 238 -13.68 23.59 -10.92
C GLU A 238 -13.44 22.21 -10.28
N VAL A 239 -14.48 21.38 -10.18
CA VAL A 239 -14.39 19.99 -9.70
C VAL A 239 -13.65 19.13 -10.73
N ARG A 240 -13.95 19.30 -12.03
CA ARG A 240 -13.23 18.62 -13.10
C ARG A 240 -11.74 18.99 -13.13
N ASP A 241 -11.41 20.27 -12.98
CA ASP A 241 -10.04 20.76 -12.91
C ASP A 241 -9.30 20.20 -11.69
N TYR A 242 -9.99 20.03 -10.57
CA TYR A 242 -9.46 19.32 -9.40
C TYR A 242 -9.02 17.89 -9.75
N PHE A 243 -9.85 17.12 -10.48
CA PHE A 243 -9.48 15.77 -10.93
C PHE A 243 -8.28 15.75 -11.89
N TYR A 244 -8.16 16.73 -12.78
CA TYR A 244 -6.96 16.87 -13.62
C TYR A 244 -5.70 17.13 -12.79
N ARG A 245 -5.77 18.02 -11.79
CA ARG A 245 -4.61 18.31 -10.92
C ARG A 245 -4.16 17.09 -10.13
N ILE A 246 -5.08 16.35 -9.52
CA ILE A 246 -4.69 15.14 -8.76
C ILE A 246 -4.14 14.05 -9.68
N SER A 247 -4.65 13.91 -10.91
CA SER A 247 -4.13 12.96 -11.89
C SER A 247 -2.68 13.28 -12.26
N ASN A 248 -2.40 14.55 -12.58
CA ASN A 248 -1.06 15.01 -12.95
C ASN A 248 -0.08 14.85 -11.80
N HIS A 249 -0.50 15.16 -10.56
CA HIS A 249 0.33 14.98 -9.39
C HIS A 249 0.71 13.50 -9.17
N ARG A 250 -0.23 12.57 -9.34
CA ARG A 250 0.05 11.13 -9.16
C ARG A 250 0.96 10.55 -10.24
N SER A 251 0.92 11.10 -11.45
CA SER A 251 1.70 10.59 -12.58
C SER A 251 3.04 11.30 -12.75
N GLU A 252 3.35 12.32 -11.95
CA GLU A 252 4.51 13.20 -12.11
C GLU A 252 5.83 12.43 -12.28
N TYR A 253 6.11 11.47 -11.40
CA TYR A 253 7.31 10.64 -11.52
C TYR A 253 7.26 9.73 -12.76
N ALA A 254 6.12 9.06 -12.99
CA ALA A 254 5.96 8.07 -14.06
C ALA A 254 6.13 8.70 -15.46
N VAL A 255 5.54 9.89 -15.67
CA VAL A 255 5.66 10.66 -16.93
C VAL A 255 7.10 11.09 -17.20
N ASN A 256 7.90 11.28 -16.14
CA ASN A 256 9.30 11.70 -16.25
C ASN A 256 10.29 10.53 -16.16
N SER A 257 9.82 9.28 -16.11
CA SER A 257 10.65 8.10 -15.83
C SER A 257 11.81 7.90 -16.84
N ASP A 258 11.61 8.24 -18.11
CA ASP A 258 12.66 8.17 -19.13
C ASP A 258 13.80 9.17 -18.91
N TYR A 259 13.49 10.35 -18.37
CA TYR A 259 14.51 11.33 -17.99
C TYR A 259 15.31 10.82 -16.79
N TYR A 260 14.65 10.25 -15.79
CA TYR A 260 15.34 9.59 -14.67
C TYR A 260 16.22 8.43 -15.16
N ASN A 261 15.73 7.58 -16.08
CA ASN A 261 16.53 6.51 -16.70
C ASN A 261 17.82 7.06 -17.33
N HIS A 262 17.71 8.19 -18.03
CA HIS A 262 18.86 8.86 -18.62
C HIS A 262 19.85 9.36 -17.57
N VAL A 263 19.37 10.02 -16.51
CA VAL A 263 20.18 10.52 -15.39
C VAL A 263 21.01 9.39 -14.78
N TYR A 264 20.37 8.28 -14.39
CA TYR A 264 21.07 7.13 -13.81
C TYR A 264 22.12 6.54 -14.75
N ARG A 265 21.81 6.44 -16.06
CA ARG A 265 22.76 5.95 -17.07
C ARG A 265 24.00 6.84 -17.18
N VAL A 266 23.82 8.16 -17.18
CA VAL A 266 24.94 9.12 -17.23
C VAL A 266 25.78 9.03 -15.96
N THR A 267 25.15 8.96 -14.79
CA THR A 267 25.83 8.79 -13.49
C THR A 267 26.64 7.50 -13.43
N ASN A 268 26.08 6.39 -13.92
CA ASN A 268 26.79 5.10 -14.02
C ASN A 268 28.07 5.20 -14.85
N LYS A 269 27.97 5.85 -16.03
CA LYS A 269 29.11 6.05 -16.92
C LYS A 269 30.17 6.96 -16.30
N ARG A 270 29.77 8.08 -15.70
CA ARG A 270 30.69 9.06 -15.08
C ARG A 270 31.49 8.45 -13.93
N ASN A 271 30.86 7.58 -13.15
CA ASN A 271 31.46 6.95 -11.98
C ASN A 271 32.17 5.62 -12.27
N ASN A 272 32.30 5.23 -13.55
CA ASN A 272 32.90 3.96 -13.99
C ASN A 272 32.36 2.74 -13.22
N LEU A 273 31.05 2.75 -12.94
CA LEU A 273 30.44 1.67 -12.18
C LEU A 273 30.42 0.38 -13.02
N LYS A 274 30.91 -0.74 -12.46
CA LYS A 274 30.94 -2.07 -13.10
C LYS A 274 29.56 -2.73 -13.10
N SER A 275 29.16 -3.35 -14.20
CA SER A 275 27.83 -3.96 -14.41
C SER A 275 27.42 -5.01 -13.37
N ASN A 276 26.82 -4.56 -12.26
CA ASN A 276 25.97 -5.37 -11.40
C ASN A 276 24.55 -4.78 -11.44
N LEU A 277 23.73 -5.34 -12.34
CA LEU A 277 22.37 -4.84 -12.61
C LEU A 277 21.52 -4.79 -11.33
N LEU A 278 21.57 -5.83 -10.49
CA LEU A 278 20.76 -5.90 -9.28
C LEU A 278 21.09 -4.77 -8.28
N ILE A 279 22.38 -4.47 -8.11
CA ILE A 279 22.82 -3.39 -7.23
C ILE A 279 22.39 -2.03 -7.77
N TYR A 280 22.43 -1.82 -9.08
CA TYR A 280 21.98 -0.57 -9.70
C TYR A 280 20.48 -0.36 -9.60
N GLU A 281 19.69 -1.39 -9.88
CA GLU A 281 18.24 -1.34 -9.72
C GLU A 281 17.86 -1.10 -8.25
N THR A 282 18.59 -1.72 -7.31
CA THR A 282 18.39 -1.46 -5.88
C THR A 282 18.76 -0.04 -5.49
N ALA A 283 19.91 0.48 -5.93
CA ALA A 283 20.32 1.85 -5.66
C ALA A 283 19.31 2.85 -6.25
N ARG A 284 18.89 2.64 -7.50
CA ARG A 284 17.83 3.42 -8.14
C ARG A 284 16.56 3.41 -7.30
N HIS A 285 16.08 2.25 -6.88
CA HIS A 285 14.85 2.12 -6.07
C HIS A 285 14.96 2.85 -4.73
N LEU A 286 16.13 2.87 -4.09
CA LEU A 286 16.36 3.69 -2.90
C LEU A 286 16.15 5.19 -3.18
N PHE A 287 16.61 5.69 -4.32
CA PHE A 287 16.36 7.08 -4.74
C PHE A 287 14.90 7.31 -5.17
N GLU A 288 14.21 6.31 -5.71
CA GLU A 288 12.78 6.40 -5.99
C GLU A 288 11.94 6.44 -4.69
N ILE A 289 12.36 5.71 -3.64
CA ILE A 289 11.79 5.85 -2.30
C ILE A 289 12.08 7.25 -1.75
N LEU A 290 13.33 7.73 -1.87
CA LEU A 290 13.73 9.08 -1.45
C LEU A 290 12.87 10.19 -2.10
N LEU A 291 12.50 10.02 -3.36
CA LEU A 291 11.62 10.96 -4.09
C LEU A 291 10.14 10.85 -3.69
N GLY A 292 9.76 9.89 -2.84
CA GLY A 292 8.36 9.57 -2.54
C GLY A 292 7.63 8.89 -3.69
N ALA A 293 8.34 8.42 -4.72
CA ALA A 293 7.76 7.77 -5.89
C ALA A 293 7.53 6.26 -5.71
N LYS A 294 8.25 5.64 -4.77
CA LYS A 294 8.14 4.22 -4.41
C LYS A 294 8.05 4.04 -2.91
N LEU A 295 7.58 2.86 -2.50
CA LEU A 295 7.40 2.48 -1.11
C LEU A 295 8.67 1.80 -0.56
N GLY A 296 9.08 2.23 0.63
CA GLY A 296 9.88 1.43 1.53
C GLY A 296 9.01 0.85 2.63
N PHE A 297 9.59 0.63 3.81
CA PHE A 297 8.89 0.13 4.99
C PHE A 297 9.11 1.04 6.19
N ALA A 298 8.11 1.12 7.05
CA ALA A 298 8.19 1.77 8.35
C ALA A 298 7.53 0.88 9.43
N PRO A 299 7.91 1.01 10.71
CA PRO A 299 7.14 0.39 11.78
C PRO A 299 5.73 0.99 11.83
N ALA A 300 4.72 0.13 11.94
CA ALA A 300 3.33 0.54 12.17
C ALA A 300 3.19 1.17 13.56
N MET A 301 2.49 2.30 13.64
CA MET A 301 2.34 3.08 14.87
C MET A 301 0.89 3.24 15.33
N ASP A 302 -0.07 2.91 14.47
CA ASP A 302 -1.49 3.10 14.70
C ASP A 302 -2.29 2.03 13.95
N ASP A 303 -3.62 2.12 14.10
CA ASP A 303 -4.56 1.21 13.48
C ASP A 303 -4.98 1.66 12.06
N GLU A 304 -4.18 2.45 11.34
CA GLU A 304 -4.58 3.02 10.04
C GLU A 304 -4.56 2.00 8.89
N LEU A 305 -3.53 1.16 8.83
CA LEU A 305 -3.34 0.15 7.77
C LEU A 305 -3.65 -1.28 8.22
N LEU A 306 -3.69 -1.51 9.53
CA LEU A 306 -4.02 -2.80 10.13
C LEU A 306 -4.52 -2.57 11.55
N PRO A 307 -5.27 -3.51 12.15
CA PRO A 307 -5.59 -3.49 13.58
C PRO A 307 -4.35 -3.88 14.40
N LEU A 308 -3.42 -2.94 14.54
CA LEU A 308 -2.09 -3.12 15.12
C LEU A 308 -2.17 -3.64 16.56
N SER A 309 -2.99 -3.00 17.38
CA SER A 309 -3.16 -3.33 18.81
C SER A 309 -3.51 -4.81 19.03
N ILE A 310 -4.54 -5.29 18.33
CA ILE A 310 -5.03 -6.69 18.41
C ILE A 310 -3.93 -7.65 17.96
N ILE A 311 -3.24 -7.36 16.85
CA ILE A 311 -2.20 -8.26 16.34
C ILE A 311 -1.01 -8.32 17.31
N GLN A 312 -0.57 -7.18 17.83
CA GLN A 312 0.53 -7.10 18.81
C GLN A 312 0.20 -7.81 20.12
N GLU A 313 -1.03 -7.69 20.60
CA GLU A 313 -1.53 -8.39 21.77
C GLU A 313 -1.49 -9.91 21.56
N VAL A 314 -2.02 -10.41 20.44
CA VAL A 314 -2.03 -11.85 20.15
C VAL A 314 -0.61 -12.44 20.07
N TYR A 315 0.34 -11.73 19.45
CA TYR A 315 1.73 -12.18 19.43
C TYR A 315 2.44 -12.03 20.79
N SER A 316 2.04 -11.06 21.61
CA SER A 316 2.59 -10.92 22.96
C SER A 316 2.04 -11.97 23.92
N GLU A 317 0.73 -12.22 23.88
CA GLU A 317 0.03 -13.01 24.89
C GLU A 317 -0.19 -14.46 24.50
N CYS A 318 -0.55 -14.75 23.25
CA CYS A 318 -0.78 -16.12 22.81
C CYS A 318 0.52 -16.76 22.32
N TYR A 319 1.23 -16.08 21.41
CA TYR A 319 2.49 -16.59 20.86
C TYR A 319 3.64 -16.50 21.88
N LYS A 320 3.55 -15.60 22.87
CA LYS A 320 4.61 -15.32 23.86
C LYS A 320 5.92 -14.87 23.21
N LEU A 321 5.83 -13.94 22.27
CA LEU A 321 6.99 -13.35 21.61
C LEU A 321 7.89 -12.65 22.63
N GLU A 322 9.17 -13.04 22.69
CA GLU A 322 10.19 -12.46 23.58
C GLU A 322 10.55 -11.03 23.18
N TYR A 323 10.55 -10.75 21.88
CA TYR A 323 10.87 -9.45 21.30
C TYR A 323 9.64 -8.55 21.22
N LEU A 324 9.90 -7.25 21.04
CA LEU A 324 8.88 -6.26 20.70
C LEU A 324 8.15 -6.69 19.40
N PRO A 325 6.81 -6.80 19.36
CA PRO A 325 6.05 -7.21 18.18
C PRO A 325 5.94 -6.07 17.16
N ILE A 326 7.07 -5.74 16.52
CA ILE A 326 7.14 -4.66 15.53
C ILE A 326 6.66 -5.17 14.19
N ILE A 327 5.61 -4.54 13.66
CA ILE A 327 5.07 -4.83 12.32
C ILE A 327 5.57 -3.77 11.36
N ALA A 328 6.25 -4.19 10.29
CA ALA A 328 6.63 -3.33 9.18
C ALA A 328 5.45 -3.19 8.21
N ILE A 329 5.16 -1.97 7.79
CA ILE A 329 4.15 -1.61 6.79
C ILE A 329 4.79 -0.86 5.63
N PRO A 330 4.25 -0.97 4.40
CA PRO A 330 4.69 -0.14 3.29
C PRO A 330 4.49 1.35 3.60
N ALA A 331 5.47 2.19 3.28
CA ALA A 331 5.40 3.62 3.55
C ALA A 331 6.18 4.45 2.52
N TYR A 332 5.65 5.63 2.21
CA TYR A 332 6.38 6.66 1.45
C TYR A 332 7.34 7.41 2.36
N TYR A 333 8.50 7.77 1.82
CA TYR A 333 9.32 8.80 2.45
C TYR A 333 8.79 10.17 2.06
N ASN A 334 8.56 11.03 3.04
CA ASN A 334 8.14 12.41 2.83
C ASN A 334 9.23 13.34 3.33
N TYR A 335 9.97 13.96 2.41
CA TYR A 335 11.05 14.88 2.76
C TYR A 335 10.57 16.14 3.49
N ARG A 336 9.27 16.47 3.45
CA ARG A 336 8.66 17.61 4.17
C ARG A 336 8.26 17.28 5.61
N ASP A 337 8.03 16.00 5.91
CA ASP A 337 7.80 15.47 7.26
C ASP A 337 8.69 14.22 7.43
N PRO A 338 10.01 14.43 7.61
CA PRO A 338 11.00 13.39 7.37
C PRO A 338 11.04 12.36 8.50
N LYS A 339 10.18 11.36 8.39
CA LYS A 339 10.27 10.14 9.20
C LYS A 339 11.12 9.09 8.46
N PRO A 340 12.02 8.37 9.15
CA PRO A 340 12.83 7.35 8.51
C PRO A 340 11.99 6.30 7.77
N VAL A 341 12.44 5.90 6.58
CA VAL A 341 11.88 4.78 5.82
C VAL A 341 12.99 3.80 5.50
N TYR A 342 12.67 2.52 5.56
CA TYR A 342 13.63 1.43 5.53
C TYR A 342 13.44 0.56 4.29
N TYR A 343 14.54 0.06 3.74
CA TYR A 343 14.55 -0.94 2.68
C TYR A 343 15.47 -2.08 3.09
N SER A 344 15.05 -3.33 2.85
CA SER A 344 15.85 -4.49 3.21
C SER A 344 16.15 -5.36 2.00
N LEU A 345 17.41 -5.75 1.84
CA LEU A 345 17.84 -6.71 0.81
C LEU A 345 17.23 -8.11 1.02
N GLN A 346 16.74 -8.43 2.22
CA GLN A 346 15.99 -9.66 2.49
C GLN A 346 14.51 -9.57 2.08
N TYR A 347 13.98 -8.35 1.92
CA TYR A 347 12.57 -8.05 1.63
C TYR A 347 12.48 -7.15 0.39
N PRO A 348 12.95 -7.60 -0.78
CA PRO A 348 12.97 -6.76 -1.97
C PRO A 348 11.53 -6.45 -2.43
N SER A 349 11.14 -5.17 -2.40
CA SER A 349 9.90 -4.66 -3.00
C SER A 349 10.03 -4.30 -4.48
N LEU A 350 11.20 -4.58 -5.08
CA LEU A 350 11.49 -4.39 -6.50
C LEU A 350 10.71 -5.39 -7.37
N CYS A 351 9.84 -4.87 -8.25
CA CYS A 351 9.12 -5.68 -9.23
C CYS A 351 10.04 -6.26 -10.33
N SER A 352 11.22 -5.67 -10.55
CA SER A 352 12.21 -6.09 -11.57
C SER A 352 13.12 -7.25 -11.14
N TYR A 353 12.74 -8.00 -10.09
CA TYR A 353 13.58 -9.03 -9.50
C TYR A 353 13.86 -10.22 -10.44
N SER A 354 15.14 -10.50 -10.71
CA SER A 354 15.59 -11.72 -11.37
C SER A 354 16.12 -12.74 -10.35
N PRO A 355 15.45 -13.90 -10.16
CA PRO A 355 15.86 -14.92 -9.19
C PRO A 355 17.27 -15.49 -9.44
N LYS A 356 17.77 -15.42 -10.68
CA LYS A 356 19.01 -16.10 -11.11
C LYS A 356 20.31 -15.33 -10.81
N ALA A 357 20.24 -14.11 -10.25
CA ALA A 357 21.42 -13.26 -10.06
C ALA A 357 22.23 -13.54 -8.78
N ARG A 358 21.73 -14.37 -7.83
CA ARG A 358 22.30 -14.51 -6.47
C ARG A 358 23.33 -15.63 -6.27
N ASN A 359 23.72 -16.37 -7.30
CA ASN A 359 24.41 -17.66 -7.11
C ASN A 359 25.84 -17.61 -6.52
N ALA A 360 26.38 -16.44 -6.13
CA ALA A 360 27.72 -16.35 -5.53
C ALA A 360 27.95 -15.25 -4.46
N SER A 361 26.99 -14.35 -4.19
CA SER A 361 27.20 -13.24 -3.25
C SER A 361 26.45 -13.41 -1.92
N THR A 362 27.06 -12.94 -0.84
CA THR A 362 26.39 -12.81 0.47
C THR A 362 25.65 -11.48 0.53
N THR A 363 24.63 -11.39 1.38
CA THR A 363 23.92 -10.11 1.61
C THR A 363 24.84 -9.01 2.10
N LEU A 364 25.86 -9.34 2.91
CA LEU A 364 26.84 -8.37 3.37
C LEU A 364 27.69 -7.83 2.21
N SER A 365 28.15 -8.70 1.31
CA SER A 365 28.89 -8.26 0.11
C SER A 365 28.01 -7.43 -0.83
N ASP A 366 26.72 -7.77 -0.97
CA ASP A 366 25.78 -6.96 -1.75
C ASP A 366 25.56 -5.58 -1.11
N LEU A 367 25.45 -5.51 0.22
CA LEU A 367 25.33 -4.26 0.96
C LEU A 367 26.57 -3.36 0.77
N ILE A 368 27.77 -3.93 0.81
CA ILE A 368 29.02 -3.20 0.57
C ILE A 368 29.06 -2.63 -0.85
N ALA A 369 28.69 -3.44 -1.85
CA ALA A 369 28.61 -2.97 -3.24
C ALA A 369 27.54 -1.86 -3.40
N LEU A 370 26.41 -1.99 -2.72
CA LEU A 370 25.34 -1.00 -2.73
C LEU A 370 25.77 0.33 -2.11
N ILE A 371 26.51 0.31 -1.01
CA ILE A 371 27.05 1.51 -0.36
C ILE A 371 27.89 2.34 -1.34
N ASP A 372 28.79 1.70 -2.09
CA ASP A 372 29.62 2.39 -3.08
C ASP A 372 28.77 3.08 -4.16
N VAL A 373 27.77 2.38 -4.70
CA VAL A 373 26.87 2.95 -5.73
C VAL A 373 26.02 4.09 -5.16
N VAL A 374 25.40 3.89 -3.99
CA VAL A 374 24.53 4.90 -3.36
C VAL A 374 25.31 6.17 -3.04
N HIS A 375 26.51 6.06 -2.46
CA HIS A 375 27.34 7.23 -2.17
C HIS A 375 27.79 7.96 -3.44
N LYS A 376 28.11 7.24 -4.52
CA LYS A 376 28.44 7.85 -5.82
C LYS A 376 27.23 8.58 -6.43
N TYR A 377 26.06 7.97 -6.37
CA TYR A 377 24.82 8.62 -6.81
C TYR A 377 24.52 9.87 -5.98
N GLN A 378 24.58 9.77 -4.65
CA GLN A 378 24.32 10.90 -3.75
C GLN A 378 25.32 12.04 -3.99
N LYS A 379 26.61 11.72 -4.16
CA LYS A 379 27.63 12.72 -4.51
C LYS A 379 27.30 13.42 -5.83
N ASP A 380 26.91 12.70 -6.87
CA ASP A 380 26.59 13.31 -8.16
C ASP A 380 25.29 14.13 -8.11
N PHE A 381 24.26 13.64 -7.42
CA PHE A 381 22.96 14.30 -7.35
C PHE A 381 22.95 15.50 -6.41
N THR A 382 23.88 15.60 -5.46
CA THR A 382 24.04 16.79 -4.60
C THR A 382 24.77 17.94 -5.31
N LEU A 383 25.46 17.65 -6.41
CA LEU A 383 26.12 18.67 -7.22
C LEU A 383 25.13 19.26 -8.24
N PRO A 384 25.27 20.56 -8.58
CA PRO A 384 24.43 21.21 -9.59
C PRO A 384 24.84 20.80 -11.01
N ILE A 385 24.92 19.50 -11.28
CA ILE A 385 25.19 18.94 -12.61
C ILE A 385 23.99 19.22 -13.53
N ARG A 386 24.25 19.37 -14.83
CA ARG A 386 23.22 19.74 -15.82
C ARG A 386 21.97 18.86 -15.73
N GLU A 387 22.14 17.57 -15.47
CA GLU A 387 21.06 16.59 -15.44
C GLU A 387 20.18 16.66 -14.17
N CYS A 388 20.67 17.27 -13.08
CA CYS A 388 19.97 17.30 -11.78
C CYS A 388 19.75 18.71 -11.23
N LYS A 389 20.38 19.74 -11.80
CA LYS A 389 20.31 21.11 -11.30
C LYS A 389 18.88 21.64 -11.23
N ASN A 390 18.50 22.22 -10.09
CA ASN A 390 17.19 22.78 -9.77
C ASN A 390 16.05 21.75 -9.87
N THR A 391 16.35 20.47 -9.61
CA THR A 391 15.34 19.41 -9.57
C THR A 391 15.08 18.96 -8.14
N ILE A 392 13.92 18.33 -7.92
CA ILE A 392 13.62 17.70 -6.63
C ILE A 392 14.67 16.66 -6.24
N LEU A 393 15.25 15.94 -7.21
CA LEU A 393 16.31 14.95 -6.98
C LEU A 393 17.55 15.60 -6.35
N GLU A 394 17.97 16.78 -6.82
CA GLU A 394 19.08 17.52 -6.22
C GLU A 394 18.72 18.00 -4.81
N GLU A 395 17.53 18.56 -4.62
CA GLU A 395 17.05 19.06 -3.34
C GLU A 395 17.05 17.95 -2.27
N VAL A 396 16.35 16.85 -2.53
CA VAL A 396 16.19 15.77 -1.54
C VAL A 396 17.51 15.05 -1.26
N SER A 397 18.41 14.94 -2.26
CA SER A 397 19.72 14.32 -2.10
C SER A 397 20.65 15.11 -1.17
N LYS A 398 20.47 16.44 -1.07
CA LYS A 398 21.27 17.32 -0.18
C LYS A 398 20.84 17.22 1.28
N ILE A 399 19.54 17.04 1.54
CA ILE A 399 18.97 17.11 2.89
C ILE A 399 18.73 15.73 3.52
N THR A 400 19.05 14.65 2.81
CA THR A 400 18.80 13.27 3.25
C THR A 400 20.09 12.48 3.25
N SER A 401 20.18 11.48 4.13
CA SER A 401 21.28 10.53 4.21
C SER A 401 20.79 9.09 4.23
N PHE A 402 21.71 8.18 3.90
CA PHE A 402 21.50 6.74 3.97
C PHE A 402 22.34 6.16 5.12
N ASN A 403 21.70 5.42 6.03
CA ASN A 403 22.42 4.55 6.96
C ASN A 403 22.24 3.11 6.53
N PHE A 404 23.30 2.31 6.71
CA PHE A 404 23.33 0.91 6.31
C PHE A 404 23.49 0.06 7.57
N TYR A 405 22.71 -1.01 7.69
CA TYR A 405 22.70 -1.87 8.87
C TYR A 405 22.88 -3.34 8.50
N HIS A 406 23.63 -4.03 9.35
CA HIS A 406 23.82 -5.47 9.30
C HIS A 406 24.19 -5.98 10.70
N PRO A 407 23.70 -7.13 11.19
CA PRO A 407 24.07 -7.62 12.53
C PRO A 407 25.54 -8.04 12.66
N ALA A 408 26.14 -8.53 11.57
CA ALA A 408 27.57 -8.81 11.52
C ALA A 408 28.31 -7.55 11.05
N THR A 409 28.71 -6.71 12.00
CA THR A 409 29.49 -5.48 11.77
C THR A 409 30.73 -5.44 12.63
N GLU A 410 31.78 -4.83 12.11
CA GLU A 410 33.01 -4.52 12.85
C GLU A 410 32.91 -3.11 13.46
N GLU A 411 33.68 -2.86 14.53
CA GLU A 411 33.79 -1.52 15.13
C GLU A 411 34.30 -0.50 14.09
N ASN A 412 33.71 0.71 14.06
CA ASN A 412 34.00 1.79 13.11
C ASN A 412 33.70 1.51 11.62
N SER A 413 32.87 0.51 11.31
CA SER A 413 32.38 0.28 9.96
C SER A 413 31.34 1.33 9.52
N ILE A 414 31.28 1.61 8.21
CA ILE A 414 30.19 2.37 7.56
C ILE A 414 28.84 1.66 7.78
N ILE A 415 28.88 0.33 7.91
CA ILE A 415 27.72 -0.50 8.23
C ILE A 415 27.57 -0.54 9.75
N LYS A 416 26.40 -0.12 10.23
CA LYS A 416 26.09 0.05 11.65
C LYS A 416 25.37 -1.17 12.22
N SER A 417 25.58 -1.44 13.52
CA SER A 417 24.78 -2.43 14.24
C SER A 417 23.31 -1.99 14.29
N PRO A 418 22.33 -2.88 14.07
CA PRO A 418 20.91 -2.53 14.19
C PRO A 418 20.49 -2.11 15.61
N GLU A 419 21.31 -2.39 16.63
CA GLU A 419 21.07 -1.95 18.03
C GLU A 419 20.87 -0.45 18.17
N ILE A 420 21.42 0.35 17.26
CA ILE A 420 21.29 1.81 17.33
C ILE A 420 19.92 2.31 16.85
N ILE A 421 19.16 1.48 16.11
CA ILE A 421 17.91 1.89 15.45
C ILE A 421 16.89 2.43 16.46
N PRO A 422 16.58 1.77 17.59
CA PRO A 422 15.66 2.32 18.58
C PRO A 422 16.10 3.65 19.17
N TYR A 423 17.39 3.97 19.18
CA TYR A 423 17.87 5.26 19.66
C TYR A 423 17.67 6.36 18.63
N GLN A 424 17.76 6.03 17.34
CA GLN A 424 17.62 6.96 16.21
C GLN A 424 16.17 7.13 15.73
N ASP A 425 15.34 6.11 15.90
CA ASP A 425 13.93 6.10 15.52
C ASP A 425 13.12 5.53 16.67
N GLU A 426 12.42 6.44 17.36
CA GLU A 426 11.65 6.11 18.56
C GLU A 426 10.51 5.12 18.31
N ARG A 427 10.08 4.97 17.04
CA ARG A 427 9.03 4.03 16.65
C ARG A 427 9.44 2.56 16.82
N PHE A 428 10.73 2.28 17.02
CA PHE A 428 11.24 0.96 17.37
C PHE A 428 11.46 0.76 18.88
N ARG A 429 11.17 1.78 19.72
CA ARG A 429 11.29 1.66 21.19
C ARG A 429 10.08 0.93 21.77
N GLY A 430 10.31 0.22 22.87
CA GLY A 430 9.26 -0.43 23.65
C GLY A 430 9.84 -1.17 24.85
N GLU A 431 8.96 -1.77 25.65
CA GLU A 431 9.36 -2.44 26.91
C GLU A 431 10.08 -3.77 26.68
N LYS A 432 9.77 -4.46 25.57
CA LYS A 432 10.41 -5.72 25.19
C LYS A 432 11.70 -5.48 24.41
N ARG A 433 12.54 -6.52 24.36
CA ARG A 433 13.82 -6.50 23.63
C ARG A 433 13.61 -6.19 22.16
N PHE A 434 14.49 -5.34 21.60
CA PHE A 434 14.55 -5.08 20.17
C PHE A 434 15.09 -6.31 19.41
N PRO A 435 14.46 -6.74 18.29
CA PRO A 435 14.88 -7.93 17.54
C PRO A 435 16.08 -7.66 16.62
N ILE A 436 17.25 -7.33 17.21
CA ILE A 436 18.48 -6.96 16.47
C ILE A 436 18.87 -7.96 15.36
N ASN A 437 18.66 -9.25 15.60
CA ASN A 437 19.03 -10.33 14.68
C ASN A 437 17.96 -10.69 13.65
N ALA A 438 16.86 -9.91 13.56
CA ALA A 438 15.82 -10.11 12.58
C ALA A 438 16.38 -10.09 11.15
N SER A 439 15.83 -10.93 10.27
CA SER A 439 16.26 -10.97 8.86
C SER A 439 16.11 -9.61 8.19
N PHE A 440 15.12 -8.80 8.59
CA PHE A 440 14.92 -7.46 8.05
C PHE A 440 16.16 -6.58 8.16
N PHE A 441 16.91 -6.68 9.26
CA PHE A 441 18.11 -5.88 9.49
C PHE A 441 19.38 -6.44 8.83
N LYS A 442 19.32 -7.63 8.21
CA LYS A 442 20.45 -8.20 7.45
C LYS A 442 20.51 -7.55 6.07
N GLY A 443 21.20 -6.41 5.97
CA GLY A 443 21.24 -5.63 4.72
C GLY A 443 20.09 -4.65 4.64
N CYS A 444 19.89 -3.89 5.72
CA CYS A 444 18.88 -2.84 5.79
C CYS A 444 19.50 -1.49 5.47
N VAL A 445 18.75 -0.64 4.77
CA VAL A 445 19.10 0.74 4.46
C VAL A 445 17.99 1.62 5.03
N SER A 446 18.33 2.62 5.85
CA SER A 446 17.36 3.66 6.24
C SER A 446 17.64 4.94 5.50
N ILE A 447 16.58 5.57 5.02
CA ILE A 447 16.55 6.89 4.42
C ILE A 447 16.03 7.85 5.49
N PHE A 448 16.82 8.86 5.88
CA PHE A 448 16.48 9.79 6.95
C PHE A 448 17.02 11.19 6.66
N SER A 449 16.34 12.23 7.14
CA SER A 449 16.79 13.61 6.91
C SER A 449 17.96 13.98 7.80
N ASN A 450 18.90 14.77 7.26
CA ASN A 450 19.99 15.40 7.98
C ASN A 450 19.55 16.63 8.79
N SER A 451 18.31 17.09 8.60
CA SER A 451 17.81 18.38 9.11
C SER A 451 17.22 18.29 10.52
N ILE A 452 17.73 17.38 11.37
CA ILE A 452 17.31 17.26 12.78
C ILE A 452 18.50 17.55 13.70
#